data_AF-A0A227KQ29-F1
#
_entry.id   AF-A0A227KQ29-F1
#
_cell.length_a   1.000
_cell.length_b   1.000
_cell.length_c   1.000
_cell.angle_alpha   90.00
_cell.angle_beta   90.00
_cell.angle_gamma   90.00
#
_symmetry.space_group_name_H-M   'P 1'
#
loop_
_entity.id
_entity.type
_entity.pdbx_description
1 polymer ?
#
loop_
_entity_poly.entity_id
_entity_poly.type
_entity_poly.pdbx_seq_one_letter_code
_entity_poly.pdbx_strand_id
1 'polypeptide(L)'
;MTTQQEISAVQRVYDHFSKSRYKSFLKASDFYVPFFFGKKKRMAEFSKEYAPFAAACFTETLRNQTAKDSGEPNEELISAFVNKYVPEALKPAYDEYWTLICTEVDKNPEDARQIVSGLSTLFMYKLFGPNAEQPDPDILNSHRHQVAMDFQVGSLMFEFTHGIKVVLEKEKKKK
;
A
#
# COMPACT_ATOMS: atom_id res chain seq x y z
N MET A 1 4.73 22.69 12.94
CA MET A 1 3.30 22.49 13.26
C MET A 1 2.56 22.05 12.01
N THR A 2 1.96 20.87 12.07
CA THR A 2 1.12 20.35 10.99
C THR A 2 -0.21 21.09 11.00
N THR A 3 -0.67 21.57 9.85
CA THR A 3 -1.96 22.25 9.76
C THR A 3 -3.09 21.27 9.45
N GLN A 4 -4.30 21.59 9.89
CA GLN A 4 -5.51 20.87 9.48
C GLN A 4 -5.67 20.81 7.95
N GLN A 5 -5.11 21.80 7.24
CA GLN A 5 -5.08 21.83 5.78
C GLN A 5 -4.12 20.79 5.19
N GLU A 6 -2.92 20.63 5.76
CA GLU A 6 -1.97 19.58 5.36
C GLU A 6 -2.57 18.19 5.55
N ILE A 7 -3.20 17.95 6.72
CA ILE A 7 -3.91 16.70 7.02
C ILE A 7 -4.99 16.46 5.95
N SER A 8 -5.89 17.41 5.73
CA SER A 8 -6.97 17.27 4.74
C SER A 8 -6.45 17.05 3.32
N ALA A 9 -5.35 17.70 2.93
CA ALA A 9 -4.77 17.57 1.61
C ALA A 9 -4.19 16.17 1.38
N VAL A 10 -3.43 15.65 2.35
CA VAL A 10 -2.85 14.29 2.30
C VAL A 10 -3.95 13.22 2.30
N GLN A 11 -5.00 13.38 3.09
CA GLN A 11 -6.14 12.46 3.11
C GLN A 11 -6.84 12.38 1.74
N ARG A 12 -6.96 13.51 1.02
CA ARG A 12 -7.52 13.52 -0.35
C ARG A 12 -6.66 12.75 -1.35
N VAL A 13 -5.33 12.77 -1.19
CA VAL A 13 -4.41 11.97 -2.01
C VAL A 13 -4.71 10.48 -1.81
N TYR A 14 -4.81 10.04 -0.55
CA TYR A 14 -5.15 8.65 -0.23
C TYR A 14 -6.50 8.25 -0.81
N ASP A 15 -7.56 9.03 -0.54
CA ASP A 15 -8.92 8.74 -1.01
C ASP A 15 -9.01 8.62 -2.53
N HIS A 16 -8.22 9.41 -3.27
CA HIS A 16 -8.19 9.38 -4.72
C HIS A 16 -7.48 8.14 -5.26
N PHE A 17 -6.22 7.94 -4.86
CA PHE A 17 -5.36 6.91 -5.48
C PHE A 17 -5.65 5.50 -4.98
N SER A 18 -6.07 5.33 -3.72
CA SER A 18 -6.55 4.02 -3.23
C SER A 18 -7.77 3.54 -4.03
N LYS A 19 -8.70 4.44 -4.35
CA LYS A 19 -9.89 4.10 -5.16
C LYS A 19 -9.56 3.90 -6.63
N SER A 20 -8.70 4.74 -7.21
CA SER A 20 -8.34 4.63 -8.63
C SER A 20 -7.62 3.32 -8.93
N ARG A 21 -6.76 2.86 -8.02
CA ARG A 21 -5.96 1.64 -8.20
C ARG A 21 -6.67 0.36 -7.79
N TYR A 22 -7.72 0.42 -6.97
CA TYR A 22 -8.48 -0.76 -6.52
C TYR A 22 -8.83 -1.73 -7.66
N LYS A 23 -9.40 -1.24 -8.78
CA LYS A 23 -9.82 -2.10 -9.90
C LYS A 23 -8.63 -2.75 -10.61
N SER A 24 -7.49 -2.06 -10.69
CA SER A 24 -6.30 -2.57 -11.36
C SER A 24 -5.64 -3.67 -10.52
N PHE A 25 -5.55 -3.48 -9.20
CA PHE A 25 -5.11 -4.52 -8.28
C PHE A 25 -6.03 -5.74 -8.30
N LEU A 26 -7.34 -5.52 -8.24
CA LEU A 26 -8.30 -6.61 -8.28
C LEU A 26 -8.09 -7.47 -9.52
N LYS A 27 -7.90 -6.84 -10.69
CA LYS A 27 -7.61 -7.56 -11.94
C LYS A 27 -6.28 -8.31 -11.92
N ALA A 28 -5.23 -7.70 -11.36
CA ALA A 28 -3.92 -8.37 -11.23
C ALA A 28 -3.99 -9.58 -10.29
N SER A 29 -4.86 -9.54 -9.27
CA SER A 29 -5.08 -10.61 -8.31
C SER A 29 -6.08 -11.70 -8.76
N ASP A 30 -6.90 -11.44 -9.77
CA ASP A 30 -8.06 -12.28 -10.14
C ASP A 30 -7.67 -13.70 -10.61
N PHE A 31 -6.39 -13.92 -10.95
CA PHE A 31 -5.86 -15.22 -11.40
C PHE A 31 -5.69 -16.24 -10.28
N TYR A 32 -5.49 -15.80 -9.04
CA TYR A 32 -5.18 -16.70 -7.93
C TYR A 32 -6.39 -17.12 -7.12
N VAL A 33 -7.57 -16.55 -7.41
CA VAL A 33 -8.78 -16.97 -6.71
C VAL A 33 -9.40 -18.16 -7.45
N PRO A 34 -9.54 -19.33 -6.81
CA PRO A 34 -10.19 -20.48 -7.44
C PRO A 34 -11.57 -20.10 -8.01
N PHE A 35 -11.86 -20.53 -9.24
CA PHE A 35 -13.13 -20.25 -9.94
C PHE A 35 -14.37 -20.74 -9.16
N PHE A 36 -14.18 -21.68 -8.23
CA PHE A 36 -15.23 -22.22 -7.37
C PHE A 36 -15.68 -21.26 -6.25
N PHE A 37 -14.92 -20.20 -5.93
CA PHE A 37 -15.42 -19.12 -5.07
C PHE A 37 -16.30 -18.16 -5.88
N GLY A 38 -17.56 -17.98 -5.46
CA GLY A 38 -18.45 -17.01 -6.07
C GLY A 38 -17.88 -15.59 -6.05
N LYS A 39 -17.98 -14.85 -7.16
CA LYS A 39 -17.40 -13.51 -7.39
C LYS A 39 -17.54 -12.53 -6.21
N LYS A 40 -18.69 -12.54 -5.53
CA LYS A 40 -18.96 -11.66 -4.36
C LYS A 40 -18.02 -11.96 -3.19
N LYS A 41 -17.77 -13.23 -2.87
CA LYS A 41 -16.89 -13.62 -1.77
C LYS A 41 -15.44 -13.23 -2.08
N ARG A 42 -15.01 -13.42 -3.33
CA ARG A 42 -13.67 -13.01 -3.80
C ARG A 42 -13.43 -11.51 -3.63
N MET A 43 -14.38 -10.68 -4.04
CA MET A 43 -14.29 -9.22 -3.88
C MET A 43 -14.32 -8.78 -2.42
N ALA A 44 -15.03 -9.51 -1.55
CA ALA A 44 -15.06 -9.23 -0.13
C ALA A 44 -13.71 -9.54 0.53
N GLU A 45 -13.11 -10.71 0.27
CA GLU A 45 -11.77 -11.05 0.79
C GLU A 45 -10.70 -10.09 0.25
N PHE A 46 -10.74 -9.77 -1.05
CA PHE A 46 -9.84 -8.76 -1.62
C PHE A 46 -9.96 -7.41 -0.91
N SER A 47 -11.17 -6.93 -0.68
CA SER A 47 -11.40 -5.63 -0.02
C SER A 47 -10.87 -5.59 1.41
N LYS A 48 -10.97 -6.72 2.14
CA LYS A 48 -10.47 -6.81 3.52
C LYS A 48 -8.96 -6.64 3.61
N GLU A 49 -8.22 -7.18 2.65
CA GLU A 49 -6.76 -7.05 2.62
C GLU A 49 -6.31 -5.74 1.96
N TYR A 50 -7.03 -5.27 0.93
CA TYR A 50 -6.60 -4.09 0.16
C TYR A 50 -6.60 -2.81 0.99
N ALA A 51 -7.59 -2.59 1.86
CA ALA A 51 -7.65 -1.38 2.68
C ALA A 51 -6.46 -1.24 3.66
N PRO A 52 -6.16 -2.22 4.54
CA PRO A 52 -5.00 -2.15 5.43
C PRO A 52 -3.68 -2.12 4.65
N PHE A 53 -3.59 -2.85 3.54
CA PHE A 53 -2.44 -2.83 2.63
C PHE A 53 -2.16 -1.43 2.06
N ALA A 54 -3.18 -0.79 1.47
CA ALA A 54 -3.04 0.52 0.86
C ALA A 54 -2.72 1.58 1.93
N ALA A 55 -3.31 1.46 3.12
CA ALA A 55 -2.99 2.32 4.25
C ALA A 55 -1.52 2.20 4.67
N ALA A 56 -0.98 0.98 4.81
CA ALA A 56 0.43 0.77 5.15
C ALA A 56 1.38 1.34 4.08
N CYS A 57 1.09 1.13 2.79
CA CYS A 57 1.84 1.73 1.68
C CYS A 57 1.85 3.26 1.76
N PHE A 58 0.69 3.85 2.08
CA PHE A 58 0.55 5.30 2.21
C PHE A 58 1.29 5.85 3.42
N THR A 59 1.20 5.18 4.58
CA THR A 59 1.95 5.52 5.80
C THR A 59 3.45 5.58 5.50
N GLU A 60 4.00 4.57 4.82
CA GLU A 60 5.42 4.56 4.46
C GLU A 60 5.78 5.71 3.53
N THR A 61 4.96 5.93 2.52
CA THR A 61 5.19 6.99 1.54
C THR A 61 5.17 8.36 2.21
N LEU A 62 4.24 8.57 3.14
CA LEU A 62 4.13 9.78 3.94
C LEU A 62 5.32 9.95 4.88
N ARG A 63 5.74 8.88 5.58
CA ARG A 63 6.93 8.85 6.45
C ARG A 63 8.17 9.27 5.68
N ASN A 64 8.40 8.63 4.54
CA ASN A 64 9.57 8.87 3.69
C ASN A 64 9.56 10.28 3.08
N GLN A 65 8.42 10.73 2.54
CA GLN A 65 8.35 12.06 1.92
C GLN A 65 8.51 13.18 2.94
N THR A 66 7.93 13.05 4.13
CA THR A 66 8.08 14.06 5.19
C THR A 66 9.51 14.08 5.73
N ALA A 67 10.13 12.91 5.93
CA ALA A 67 11.54 12.82 6.30
C ALA A 67 12.48 13.48 5.27
N LYS A 68 12.23 13.29 3.97
CA LYS A 68 13.00 13.97 2.90
C LYS A 68 12.85 15.49 2.93
N ASP A 69 11.66 15.97 3.29
CA ASP A 69 11.32 17.38 3.26
C ASP A 69 11.82 18.15 4.49
N SER A 70 11.82 17.54 5.68
CA SER A 70 12.17 18.19 6.95
C SER A 70 13.36 17.58 7.70
N GLY A 71 13.95 16.49 7.20
CA GLY A 71 15.02 15.75 7.88
C GLY A 71 14.52 14.68 8.87
N GLU A 72 13.25 14.76 9.28
CA GLU A 72 12.59 13.80 10.17
C GLU A 72 11.14 13.53 9.71
N PRO A 73 10.60 12.32 9.96
CA PRO A 73 9.19 12.02 9.69
C PRO A 73 8.23 12.94 10.45
N ASN A 74 7.14 13.34 9.81
CA ASN A 74 6.08 14.08 10.50
C ASN A 74 5.12 13.11 11.20
N GLU A 75 5.45 12.76 12.45
CA GLU A 75 4.68 11.83 13.28
C GLU A 75 3.24 12.28 13.55
N GLU A 76 2.99 13.59 13.64
CA GLU A 76 1.65 14.14 13.85
C GLU A 76 0.76 13.88 12.63
N LEU A 77 1.27 14.13 11.43
CA LEU A 77 0.57 13.90 10.17
C LEU A 77 0.34 12.40 9.90
N ILE A 78 1.33 11.57 10.21
CA ILE A 78 1.24 10.10 10.13
C ILE A 78 0.18 9.58 11.09
N SER A 79 0.22 10.00 12.35
CA SER A 79 -0.76 9.61 13.37
C SER A 79 -2.19 10.03 12.99
N ALA A 80 -2.35 11.25 12.48
CA ALA A 80 -3.65 11.75 12.01
C ALA A 80 -4.19 10.93 10.82
N PHE A 81 -3.33 10.47 9.93
CA PHE A 81 -3.71 9.57 8.84
C PHE A 81 -4.12 8.19 9.34
N VAL A 82 -3.27 7.53 10.15
CA VAL A 82 -3.51 6.18 10.66
C VAL A 82 -4.79 6.13 11.48
N ASN A 83 -5.01 7.09 12.39
CA ASN A 83 -6.23 7.15 13.21
C ASN A 83 -7.51 7.28 12.38
N LYS A 84 -7.44 7.86 11.17
CA LYS A 84 -8.60 8.02 10.29
C LYS A 84 -8.87 6.77 9.45
N TYR A 85 -7.83 6.15 8.89
CA TYR A 85 -7.97 5.10 7.86
C TYR A 85 -7.70 3.69 8.36
N VAL A 86 -7.16 3.53 9.57
CA VAL A 86 -6.88 2.25 10.20
C VAL A 86 -7.72 2.13 11.49
N PRO A 87 -9.03 1.91 11.37
CA PRO A 87 -9.87 1.60 12.53
C PRO A 87 -9.41 0.28 13.19
N GLU A 88 -9.82 0.05 14.43
CA GLU A 88 -9.43 -1.12 15.23
C GLU A 88 -9.62 -2.46 14.50
N ALA A 89 -10.68 -2.58 13.71
CA ALA A 89 -10.96 -3.78 12.91
C ALA A 89 -9.90 -4.07 11.81
N LEU A 90 -9.20 -3.04 11.32
CA LEU A 90 -8.15 -3.18 10.29
C LEU A 90 -6.74 -3.20 10.87
N LYS A 91 -6.59 -2.84 12.16
CA LYS A 91 -5.29 -2.68 12.81
C LYS A 91 -4.40 -3.94 12.76
N PRO A 92 -4.91 -5.17 13.02
CA PRO A 92 -4.07 -6.36 12.95
C PRO A 92 -3.46 -6.58 11.55
N ALA A 93 -4.28 -6.48 10.50
CA ALA A 93 -3.83 -6.65 9.13
C ALA A 93 -2.86 -5.53 8.70
N TYR A 94 -3.14 -4.30 9.10
CA TYR A 94 -2.26 -3.15 8.87
C TYR A 94 -0.89 -3.36 9.53
N ASP A 95 -0.87 -3.82 10.78
CA ASP A 95 0.38 -4.02 11.54
C ASP A 95 1.28 -5.05 10.87
N GLU A 96 0.74 -6.12 10.31
CA GLU A 96 1.54 -7.10 9.57
C GLU A 96 2.23 -6.47 8.34
N TYR A 97 1.50 -5.67 7.54
CA TYR A 97 2.09 -4.96 6.41
C TYR A 97 3.11 -3.91 6.87
N TRP A 98 2.81 -3.19 7.95
CA TRP A 98 3.69 -2.17 8.51
C TRP A 98 4.99 -2.78 9.06
N THR A 99 4.90 -3.90 9.78
CA THR A 99 6.06 -4.64 10.27
C THR A 99 6.96 -5.10 9.12
N LEU A 100 6.38 -5.60 8.03
CA LEU A 100 7.16 -5.99 6.86
C LEU A 100 7.89 -4.78 6.25
N ILE A 101 7.19 -3.66 6.07
CA ILE A 101 7.78 -2.42 5.56
C ILE A 101 8.96 -1.98 6.44
N CYS A 102 8.77 -1.89 7.75
CA CYS A 102 9.83 -1.49 8.68
C CYS A 102 11.03 -2.45 8.59
N THR A 103 10.77 -3.76 8.56
CA THR A 103 11.81 -4.78 8.43
C THR A 103 12.63 -4.63 7.15
N GLU A 104 11.97 -4.39 6.02
CA GLU A 104 12.67 -4.24 4.74
C GLU A 104 13.40 -2.89 4.61
N VAL A 105 12.85 -1.82 5.19
CA VAL A 105 13.53 -0.52 5.30
C VAL A 105 14.78 -0.63 6.17
N ASP A 106 14.73 -1.35 7.29
CA ASP A 106 15.87 -1.51 8.20
C ASP A 106 17.00 -2.33 7.56
N LYS A 107 16.65 -3.34 6.75
CA LYS A 107 17.63 -4.15 6.01
C LYS A 107 18.22 -3.40 4.81
N ASN A 108 17.36 -2.73 4.04
CA ASN A 108 17.69 -2.18 2.72
C ASN A 108 17.09 -0.77 2.55
N PRO A 109 17.61 0.25 3.25
CA PRO A 109 17.00 1.58 3.29
C PRO A 109 16.94 2.27 1.92
N GLU A 110 17.82 1.89 0.99
CA GLU A 110 17.89 2.47 -0.36
C GLU A 110 17.15 1.65 -1.44
N ASP A 111 16.78 0.39 -1.15
CA ASP A 111 16.15 -0.49 -2.15
C ASP A 111 14.64 -0.63 -1.92
N ALA A 112 13.89 0.38 -2.37
CA ALA A 112 12.43 0.36 -2.34
C ALA A 112 11.80 -0.83 -3.08
N ARG A 113 12.55 -1.54 -3.94
CA ARG A 113 12.06 -2.75 -4.63
C ARG A 113 11.83 -3.91 -3.66
N GLN A 114 12.60 -3.99 -2.57
CA GLN A 114 12.40 -5.04 -1.56
C GLN A 114 11.09 -4.85 -0.81
N ILE A 115 10.74 -3.59 -0.50
CA ILE A 115 9.45 -3.24 0.07
C ILE A 115 8.33 -3.65 -0.88
N VAL A 116 8.43 -3.28 -2.17
CA VAL A 116 7.42 -3.63 -3.19
C VAL A 116 7.25 -5.13 -3.35
N SER A 117 8.36 -5.88 -3.46
CA SER A 117 8.32 -7.32 -3.65
C SER A 117 7.78 -8.03 -2.42
N GLY A 118 8.28 -7.69 -1.22
CA GLY A 118 7.77 -8.26 0.04
C GLY A 118 6.29 -7.97 0.24
N LEU A 119 5.85 -6.73 0.02
CA LEU A 119 4.45 -6.34 0.14
C LEU A 119 3.55 -7.10 -0.85
N SER A 120 3.99 -7.26 -2.10
CA SER A 120 3.27 -8.04 -3.09
C SER A 120 3.14 -9.49 -2.66
N THR A 121 4.24 -10.11 -2.23
CA THR A 121 4.27 -11.48 -1.72
C THR A 121 3.31 -11.68 -0.55
N LEU A 122 3.40 -10.84 0.49
CA LEU A 122 2.52 -10.93 1.67
C LEU A 122 1.04 -10.70 1.29
N PHE A 123 0.75 -9.73 0.42
CA PHE A 123 -0.60 -9.48 -0.05
C PHE A 123 -1.18 -10.70 -0.77
N MET A 124 -0.39 -11.34 -1.63
CA MET A 124 -0.79 -12.56 -2.33
C MET A 124 -0.97 -13.74 -1.38
N TYR A 125 -0.04 -13.94 -0.44
CA TYR A 125 -0.15 -14.97 0.60
C TYR A 125 -1.46 -14.86 1.39
N LYS A 126 -1.82 -13.64 1.83
CA LYS A 126 -3.05 -13.41 2.59
C LYS A 126 -4.32 -13.69 1.79
N LEU A 127 -4.32 -13.37 0.49
CA LEU A 127 -5.48 -13.58 -0.37
C LEU A 127 -5.68 -15.04 -0.78
N PHE A 128 -4.59 -15.79 -0.97
CA PHE A 128 -4.66 -17.10 -1.64
C PHE A 128 -4.05 -18.26 -0.83
N GLY A 129 -3.49 -17.96 0.34
CA GLY A 129 -2.89 -18.93 1.25
C GLY A 129 -1.46 -19.32 0.87
N PRO A 130 -0.88 -20.34 1.52
CA PRO A 130 0.54 -20.72 1.35
C PRO A 130 0.94 -21.17 -0.06
N ASN A 131 -0.03 -21.52 -0.93
CA ASN A 131 0.23 -21.84 -2.33
C ASN A 131 0.22 -20.59 -3.24
N ALA A 132 0.00 -19.38 -2.70
CA ALA A 132 0.05 -18.13 -3.46
C ALA A 132 1.46 -17.77 -3.92
N GLU A 133 2.45 -18.10 -3.08
CA GLU A 133 3.88 -17.84 -3.31
C GLU A 133 4.54 -18.92 -4.14
N GLN A 134 3.88 -20.07 -4.37
CA GLN A 134 4.37 -21.09 -5.27
C GLN A 134 3.87 -20.76 -6.68
N PRO A 135 4.70 -20.10 -7.52
CA PRO A 135 4.52 -20.27 -8.93
C PRO A 135 4.57 -21.76 -9.18
N ASP A 136 3.46 -22.37 -9.60
CA ASP A 136 3.57 -23.67 -10.24
C ASP A 136 4.58 -23.47 -11.39
N PRO A 137 5.76 -24.10 -11.31
CA PRO A 137 6.84 -23.87 -12.26
C PRO A 137 6.46 -24.36 -13.67
N ASP A 138 5.43 -25.20 -13.78
CA ASP A 138 4.87 -25.65 -15.05
C ASP A 138 3.81 -24.67 -15.61
N ILE A 139 3.39 -23.68 -14.81
CA ILE A 139 2.47 -22.61 -15.22
C ILE A 139 3.25 -21.31 -15.43
N LEU A 140 3.71 -21.08 -16.66
CA LEU A 140 4.33 -19.85 -17.19
C LEU A 140 3.67 -18.52 -16.76
N ASN A 141 2.42 -18.57 -16.30
CA ASN A 141 1.67 -17.40 -15.85
C ASN A 141 2.07 -16.93 -14.46
N SER A 142 2.57 -17.76 -13.57
CA SER A 142 2.80 -17.40 -12.17
C SER A 142 3.87 -16.29 -11.97
N HIS A 143 5.00 -16.38 -12.68
CA HIS A 143 6.00 -15.30 -12.69
C HIS A 143 5.45 -13.98 -13.28
N ARG A 144 4.63 -14.07 -14.34
CA ARG A 144 4.00 -12.88 -14.96
C ARG A 144 3.06 -12.16 -14.00
N HIS A 145 2.41 -12.91 -13.10
CA HIS A 145 1.51 -12.32 -12.13
C HIS A 145 2.23 -11.71 -10.94
N GLN A 146 3.33 -12.30 -10.45
CA GLN A 146 4.19 -11.62 -9.47
C GLN A 146 4.67 -10.28 -10.04
N VAL A 147 5.15 -10.28 -11.28
CA VAL A 147 5.56 -9.04 -11.98
C VAL A 147 4.39 -8.06 -12.11
N ALA A 148 3.19 -8.54 -12.41
CA ALA A 148 2.00 -7.68 -12.49
C ALA A 148 1.63 -7.07 -11.13
N MET A 149 1.73 -7.84 -10.05
CA MET A 149 1.47 -7.38 -8.69
C MET A 149 2.52 -6.38 -8.24
N ASP A 150 3.81 -6.68 -8.39
CA ASP A 150 4.91 -5.76 -8.10
C ASP A 150 4.73 -4.43 -8.87
N PHE A 151 4.30 -4.51 -10.13
CA PHE A 151 3.99 -3.32 -10.93
C PHE A 151 2.82 -2.51 -10.36
N GLN A 152 1.74 -3.16 -9.89
CA GLN A 152 0.61 -2.45 -9.27
C GLN A 152 1.01 -1.81 -7.94
N VAL A 153 1.78 -2.51 -7.09
CA VAL A 153 2.30 -1.99 -5.82
C VAL A 153 3.23 -0.81 -6.06
N GLY A 154 4.21 -0.95 -6.95
CA GLY A 154 5.10 0.14 -7.32
C GLY A 154 4.36 1.34 -7.89
N SER A 155 3.35 1.11 -8.75
CA SER A 155 2.51 2.19 -9.29
C SER A 155 1.73 2.94 -8.21
N LEU A 156 1.16 2.22 -7.23
CA LEU A 156 0.42 2.82 -6.13
C LEU A 156 1.32 3.69 -5.25
N MET A 157 2.47 3.15 -4.85
CA MET A 157 3.44 3.89 -4.03
C MET A 157 3.99 5.11 -4.77
N PHE A 158 4.22 5.00 -6.08
CA PHE A 158 4.63 6.13 -6.92
C PHE A 158 3.57 7.24 -6.94
N GLU A 159 2.30 6.88 -7.17
CA GLU A 159 1.21 7.86 -7.20
C GLU A 159 1.00 8.54 -5.85
N PHE A 160 1.08 7.78 -4.76
CA PHE A 160 1.08 8.35 -3.42
C PHE A 160 2.24 9.32 -3.22
N THR A 161 3.45 8.94 -3.65
CA THR A 161 4.65 9.79 -3.49
C THR A 161 4.45 11.11 -4.22
N HIS A 162 4.04 11.04 -5.49
CA HIS A 162 3.82 12.21 -6.31
C HIS A 162 2.69 13.09 -5.75
N GLY A 163 1.57 12.47 -5.37
CA GLY A 163 0.42 13.16 -4.80
C GLY A 163 0.76 13.89 -3.50
N ILE A 164 1.42 13.21 -2.56
CA ILE A 164 1.84 13.77 -1.26
C ILE A 164 2.80 14.95 -1.50
N LYS A 165 3.82 14.77 -2.34
CA LYS A 165 4.77 15.83 -2.66
C LYS A 165 4.06 17.08 -3.19
N VAL A 166 3.19 16.93 -4.19
CA VAL A 166 2.46 18.06 -4.80
C VAL A 166 1.58 18.79 -3.80
N VAL A 167 0.84 18.06 -2.94
CA VAL A 167 -0.05 18.72 -1.98
C VAL A 167 0.73 19.41 -0.86
N LEU A 168 1.77 18.77 -0.32
CA LEU A 168 2.58 19.38 0.75
C LEU A 168 3.35 20.61 0.26
N GLU A 169 3.91 20.58 -0.96
CA GLU A 169 4.54 21.77 -1.56
C GLU A 169 3.56 22.93 -1.74
N LYS A 170 2.31 22.63 -2.13
CA LYS A 170 1.26 23.66 -2.26
C LYS A 170 0.88 24.27 -0.92
N GLU A 171 0.74 23.46 0.13
CA GLU A 171 0.42 23.99 1.46
C GLU A 171 1.60 24.78 2.06
N LYS A 172 2.85 24.39 1.79
CA LYS A 172 4.04 25.17 2.15
C LYS A 172 4.07 26.56 1.51
N LYS A 173 3.67 26.69 0.24
CA LYS A 173 3.63 27.98 -0.49
C LYS A 173 2.52 28.94 -0.02
N LYS A 174 1.55 28.45 0.75
CA LYS A 174 0.46 29.27 1.31
C LYS A 174 0.79 29.81 2.71
N LYS A 175 1.83 29.26 3.36
CA LYS A 175 2.39 29.76 4.62
C LYS A 175 3.37 30.89 4.32
#